data_AF-A0A533RSZ6-F1
#
_entry.id   AF-A0A533RSZ6-F1
#
_cell.length_a   1.000
_cell.length_b   1.000
_cell.length_c   1.000
_cell.angle_alpha   90.00
_cell.angle_beta   90.00
_cell.angle_gamma   90.00
#
_symmetry.space_group_name_H-M   'P 1'
#
loop_
_entity.id
_entity.type
_entity.pdbx_description
1 polymer ?
#
loop_
_entity_poly.entity_id
_entity_poly.type
_entity_poly.pdbx_seq_one_letter_code
_entity_poly.pdbx_strand_id
1 'polypeptide(L)'
;MSKNHEGDYKAFIQHSRAYYSKVIPETKKWSDEVTFGLYSPKGGTSGEMAMRWYRLGDKDCAKLEVFEDAFHALGQLKDLVDALAEVDSKLIQPDEFCKLLTALGFIDQTETEKPCTEEERKARNMAAAAPDLYEALKFVKEFYETVPDIEGDPGYEKVKAALAKAEGRG
;
A
#
# COMPACT_ATOMS: atom_id res chain seq x y z
N MET A 1 -20.98 16.68 -2.72
CA MET A 1 -20.89 15.35 -3.36
C MET A 1 -22.28 14.86 -3.71
N SER A 2 -22.45 14.15 -4.82
CA SER A 2 -23.74 13.52 -5.18
C SER A 2 -24.12 12.49 -4.11
N LYS A 3 -25.39 12.44 -3.73
CA LYS A 3 -25.90 11.39 -2.80
C LYS A 3 -26.22 10.07 -3.51
N ASN A 4 -26.27 10.10 -4.83
CA ASN A 4 -26.58 8.93 -5.65
C ASN A 4 -25.26 8.31 -6.08
N HIS A 5 -24.90 7.20 -5.44
CA HIS A 5 -23.67 6.43 -5.68
C HIS A 5 -23.85 5.42 -6.83
N GLU A 6 -24.64 5.81 -7.84
CA GLU A 6 -24.99 4.94 -8.96
C GLU A 6 -23.77 4.73 -9.86
N GLY A 7 -23.31 3.48 -9.95
CA GLY A 7 -22.10 3.12 -10.68
C GLY A 7 -20.80 3.15 -9.87
N ASP A 8 -20.85 3.50 -8.58
CA ASP A 8 -19.71 3.37 -7.68
C ASP A 8 -19.47 1.89 -7.32
N TYR A 9 -18.23 1.54 -7.01
CA TYR A 9 -17.83 0.19 -6.59
C TYR A 9 -17.25 0.18 -5.19
N LYS A 10 -17.41 -0.94 -4.48
CA LYS A 10 -16.85 -1.13 -3.14
C LYS A 10 -15.37 -1.51 -3.24
N ALA A 11 -14.50 -0.83 -2.52
CA ALA A 11 -13.09 -1.20 -2.45
C ALA A 11 -12.47 -0.90 -1.08
N PHE A 12 -11.33 -1.52 -0.82
CA PHE A 12 -10.54 -1.30 0.38
C PHE A 12 -9.03 -1.33 0.11
N ILE A 13 -8.28 -0.74 1.02
CA ILE A 13 -6.82 -0.76 1.06
C ILE A 13 -6.39 -1.10 2.49
N GLN A 14 -5.53 -2.11 2.65
CA GLN A 14 -4.90 -2.44 3.92
C GLN A 14 -3.53 -1.78 4.01
N HIS A 15 -3.38 -0.85 4.96
CA HIS A 15 -2.18 -0.04 5.07
C HIS A 15 -0.92 -0.88 5.27
N SER A 16 -0.90 -1.83 6.22
CA SER A 16 0.30 -2.66 6.50
C SER A 16 0.82 -3.45 5.29
N ARG A 17 -0.06 -3.82 4.36
CA ARG A 17 0.27 -4.57 3.14
C ARG A 17 0.69 -3.69 1.97
N ALA A 18 0.40 -2.40 2.00
CA ALA A 18 0.78 -1.48 0.93
C ALA A 18 2.30 -1.30 0.87
N TYR A 19 2.88 -1.20 -0.33
CA TYR A 19 4.34 -1.04 -0.51
C TYR A 19 4.87 0.22 0.17
N TYR A 20 4.05 1.27 0.22
CA TYR A 20 4.39 2.57 0.80
C TYR A 20 4.27 2.61 2.32
N SER A 21 3.76 1.54 2.96
CA SER A 21 3.59 1.50 4.41
C SER A 21 4.90 1.70 5.18
N LYS A 22 6.02 1.29 4.57
CA LYS A 22 7.37 1.35 5.13
C LYS A 22 8.06 2.72 4.98
N VAL A 23 7.52 3.61 4.14
CA VAL A 23 8.12 4.93 3.88
C VAL A 23 7.39 6.06 4.60
N ILE A 24 6.24 5.78 5.21
CA ILE A 24 5.49 6.73 6.02
C ILE A 24 6.04 6.69 7.45
N PRO A 25 6.51 7.81 8.03
CA PRO A 25 7.00 7.86 9.40
C PRO A 25 5.96 7.32 10.40
N GLU A 26 6.38 6.46 11.32
CA GLU A 26 5.56 5.89 12.40
C GLU A 26 5.15 6.96 13.43
N THR A 27 4.18 7.78 13.04
CA THR A 27 3.50 8.74 13.93
C THR A 27 2.12 8.22 14.35
N LYS A 28 1.81 6.98 13.98
CA LYS A 28 0.50 6.35 14.09
C LYS A 28 0.31 5.73 15.46
N LYS A 29 -0.90 5.83 16.01
CA LYS A 29 -1.28 5.25 17.32
C LYS A 29 -1.94 3.88 17.20
N TRP A 30 -2.07 3.37 15.98
CA TRP A 30 -2.73 2.12 15.63
C TRP A 30 -1.72 1.15 15.03
N SER A 31 -1.95 -0.16 15.19
CA SER A 31 -1.10 -1.23 14.65
C SER A 31 -1.35 -1.50 13.16
N ASP A 32 -2.60 -1.33 12.71
CA ASP A 32 -2.95 -1.36 11.29
C ASP A 32 -4.19 -0.50 11.00
N GLU A 33 -4.46 -0.29 9.72
CA GLU A 33 -5.59 0.44 9.18
C GLU A 33 -6.08 -0.23 7.89
N VAL A 34 -7.39 -0.34 7.77
CA VAL A 34 -8.05 -0.67 6.51
C VAL A 34 -8.96 0.50 6.15
N THR A 35 -8.63 1.21 5.09
CA THR A 35 -9.53 2.21 4.50
C THR A 35 -10.45 1.53 3.51
N PHE A 36 -11.72 1.90 3.50
CA PHE A 36 -12.72 1.30 2.61
C PHE A 36 -13.87 2.28 2.35
N GLY A 37 -14.60 2.04 1.27
CA GLY A 37 -15.73 2.90 0.90
C GLY A 37 -16.27 2.60 -0.49
N LEU A 38 -17.02 3.56 -1.01
CA LEU A 38 -17.56 3.56 -2.36
C LEU A 38 -16.70 4.46 -3.25
N TYR A 39 -16.13 3.90 -4.30
CA TYR A 39 -15.22 4.59 -5.21
C TYR A 39 -15.88 4.80 -6.57
N SER A 40 -15.66 5.97 -7.15
CA SER A 40 -16.18 6.27 -8.48
C SER A 40 -15.23 5.73 -9.56
N PRO A 41 -15.72 5.16 -10.67
CA PRO A 41 -14.90 4.79 -11.81
C PRO A 41 -14.12 5.96 -12.43
N LYS A 42 -14.58 7.20 -12.18
CA LYS A 42 -13.92 8.44 -12.64
C LYS A 42 -12.89 8.98 -11.64
N GLY A 43 -12.64 8.27 -10.55
CA GLY A 43 -11.77 8.68 -9.45
C GLY A 43 -12.51 9.39 -8.33
N GLY A 44 -11.91 9.37 -7.14
CA GLY A 44 -12.49 9.88 -5.90
C GLY A 44 -13.30 8.85 -5.11
N THR A 45 -13.63 9.21 -3.86
CA THR A 45 -14.37 8.36 -2.92
C THR A 45 -15.64 9.06 -2.45
N SER A 46 -16.77 8.38 -2.57
CA SER A 46 -18.07 8.79 -2.06
C SER A 46 -18.27 8.20 -0.65
N GLY A 47 -17.53 8.71 0.34
CA GLY A 47 -17.64 8.30 1.73
C GLY A 47 -16.61 7.26 2.16
N GLU A 48 -15.34 7.67 2.22
CA GLU A 48 -14.26 6.85 2.77
C GLU A 48 -14.38 6.74 4.29
N MET A 49 -14.10 5.56 4.81
CA MET A 49 -14.06 5.26 6.23
C MET A 49 -12.89 4.34 6.54
N ALA A 50 -12.53 4.26 7.81
CA ALA A 50 -11.38 3.48 8.25
C ALA A 50 -11.76 2.55 9.40
N MET A 51 -11.29 1.31 9.33
CA MET A 51 -11.15 0.45 10.49
C MET A 51 -9.71 0.56 10.96
N ARG A 52 -9.50 0.95 12.23
CA ARG A 52 -8.17 1.12 12.82
C ARG A 52 -8.02 0.23 14.04
N TRP A 53 -6.87 -0.42 14.18
CA TRP A 53 -6.58 -1.31 15.31
C TRP A 53 -5.73 -0.61 16.35
N TYR A 54 -6.25 -0.44 17.55
CA TYR A 54 -5.55 0.20 18.65
C TYR A 54 -5.18 -0.82 19.72
N ARG A 55 -3.94 -0.73 20.22
CA ARG A 55 -3.51 -1.52 21.37
C ARG A 55 -4.19 -0.98 22.63
N LEU A 56 -5.07 -1.77 23.23
CA LEU A 56 -5.70 -1.51 24.52
C LEU A 56 -5.31 -2.62 25.50
N GLY A 57 -4.31 -2.36 26.34
CA GLY A 57 -3.69 -3.40 27.17
C GLY A 57 -2.88 -4.38 26.34
N ASP A 58 -3.22 -5.66 26.40
CA ASP A 58 -2.61 -6.76 25.65
C ASP A 58 -3.35 -7.10 24.34
N LYS A 59 -4.43 -6.38 24.01
CA LYS A 59 -5.31 -6.67 22.89
C LYS A 59 -5.26 -5.58 21.82
N ASP A 60 -5.34 -6.00 20.56
CA ASP A 60 -5.60 -5.10 19.43
C ASP A 60 -7.12 -5.02 19.21
N CYS A 61 -7.68 -3.84 19.43
CA CYS A 61 -9.11 -3.58 19.33
C CYS A 61 -9.41 -2.79 18.06
N ALA A 62 -10.35 -3.29 17.26
CA ALA A 62 -10.84 -2.61 16.07
C ALA A 62 -11.75 -1.43 16.43
N LYS A 63 -11.55 -0.29 15.77
CA LYS A 63 -12.39 0.91 15.88
C LYS A 63 -12.80 1.35 14.49
N LEU A 64 -14.10 1.42 14.26
CA LEU A 64 -14.67 2.03 13.07
C LEU A 64 -14.65 3.56 13.21
N GLU A 65 -14.06 4.23 12.24
CA GLU A 65 -14.01 5.70 12.14
C GLU A 65 -14.66 6.17 10.84
N VAL A 66 -15.63 7.06 10.99
CA VAL A 66 -16.44 7.58 9.88
C VAL A 66 -16.62 9.08 10.10
N PHE A 67 -16.29 9.88 9.09
CA PHE A 67 -16.59 11.30 9.09
C PHE A 67 -18.08 11.55 8.78
N GLU A 68 -18.60 12.68 9.23
CA GLU A 68 -20.04 12.99 9.13
C GLU A 68 -20.56 12.99 7.68
N ASP A 69 -19.71 13.37 6.74
CA ASP A 69 -20.01 13.40 5.31
C ASP A 69 -20.10 12.00 4.68
N ALA A 70 -19.65 10.96 5.38
CA ALA A 70 -19.70 9.56 4.97
C ALA A 70 -20.83 8.75 5.63
N PHE A 71 -21.64 9.33 6.53
CA PHE A 71 -22.73 8.60 7.21
C PHE A 71 -23.78 8.05 6.23
N HIS A 72 -24.08 8.77 5.15
CA HIS A 72 -24.99 8.26 4.12
C HIS A 72 -24.40 7.05 3.38
N ALA A 73 -23.09 7.04 3.12
CA ALA A 73 -22.41 5.89 2.52
C ALA A 73 -22.39 4.69 3.48
N LEU A 74 -22.13 4.92 4.77
CA LEU A 74 -22.24 3.87 5.79
C LEU A 74 -23.62 3.23 5.80
N GLY A 75 -24.69 4.04 5.71
CA GLY A 75 -26.07 3.55 5.64
C GLY A 75 -26.38 2.68 4.41
N GLN A 76 -25.60 2.80 3.33
CA GLN A 76 -25.72 1.93 2.14
C GLN A 76 -24.93 0.63 2.28
N LEU A 77 -23.93 0.58 3.16
CA LEU A 77 -23.15 -0.61 3.48
C LEU A 77 -23.82 -1.43 4.60
N LYS A 78 -25.13 -1.66 4.49
CA LYS A 78 -25.91 -2.35 5.53
C LYS A 78 -25.40 -3.78 5.76
N ASP A 79 -25.03 -4.47 4.68
CA ASP A 79 -24.45 -5.81 4.71
C ASP A 79 -23.17 -5.87 5.56
N LEU A 80 -22.33 -4.85 5.45
CA LEU A 80 -21.13 -4.70 6.28
C LEU A 80 -21.48 -4.45 7.74
N VAL A 81 -22.42 -3.55 8.02
CA VAL A 81 -22.84 -3.26 9.41
C VAL A 81 -23.44 -4.51 10.06
N ASP A 82 -24.28 -5.25 9.34
CA ASP A 82 -24.84 -6.52 9.80
C ASP A 82 -23.72 -7.55 10.08
N ALA A 83 -22.74 -7.68 9.18
CA ALA A 83 -21.60 -8.59 9.37
C ALA A 83 -20.69 -8.17 10.54
N LEU A 84 -20.53 -6.87 10.79
CA LEU A 84 -19.78 -6.34 11.93
C LEU A 84 -20.48 -6.65 13.26
N ALA A 85 -21.82 -6.60 13.29
CA ALA A 85 -22.59 -6.98 14.48
C ALA A 85 -22.37 -8.46 14.83
N GLU A 86 -22.24 -9.35 13.84
CA GLU A 86 -21.94 -10.78 14.07
C GLU A 86 -20.54 -11.02 14.67
N VAL A 87 -19.61 -10.08 14.52
CA VAL A 87 -18.24 -10.17 15.07
C VAL A 87 -17.99 -9.21 16.23
N ASP A 88 -19.05 -8.60 16.77
CA ASP A 88 -18.93 -7.67 17.89
C ASP A 88 -18.25 -8.34 19.09
N SER A 89 -17.31 -7.62 19.70
CA SER A 89 -16.49 -8.07 20.82
C SER A 89 -15.64 -9.34 20.57
N LYS A 90 -15.49 -9.80 19.31
CA LYS A 90 -14.67 -10.98 18.95
C LYS A 90 -13.21 -10.65 18.62
N LEU A 91 -12.79 -9.39 18.74
CA LEU A 91 -11.42 -8.93 18.44
C LEU A 91 -11.00 -9.28 17.00
N ILE A 92 -11.84 -8.96 16.01
CA ILE A 92 -11.53 -9.16 14.59
C ILE A 92 -10.19 -8.51 14.24
N GLN A 93 -9.31 -9.25 13.58
CA GLN A 93 -7.97 -8.79 13.15
C GLN A 93 -8.02 -8.20 11.73
N PRO A 94 -7.01 -7.41 11.31
CA PRO A 94 -6.99 -6.76 9.99
C PRO A 94 -7.27 -7.71 8.82
N ASP A 95 -6.56 -8.84 8.77
CA ASP A 95 -6.72 -9.82 7.68
C ASP A 95 -8.11 -10.49 7.69
N GLU A 96 -8.72 -10.65 8.86
CA GLU A 96 -10.07 -11.20 8.99
C GLU A 96 -11.10 -10.19 8.49
N PHE A 97 -10.89 -8.90 8.77
CA PHE A 97 -11.73 -7.82 8.25
C PHE A 97 -11.62 -7.71 6.72
N CYS A 98 -10.42 -7.79 6.16
CA CYS A 98 -10.22 -7.81 4.70
C CYS A 98 -10.93 -9.00 4.02
N LYS A 99 -10.90 -10.19 4.65
CA LYS A 99 -11.65 -11.36 4.16
C LYS A 99 -13.16 -11.12 4.21
N LEU A 100 -13.66 -10.52 5.29
CA LEU A 100 -15.06 -10.14 5.43
C LEU A 100 -15.49 -9.15 4.34
N LEU A 101 -14.70 -8.09 4.11
CA LEU A 101 -14.95 -7.13 3.03
C LEU A 101 -14.97 -7.79 1.65
N THR A 102 -14.01 -8.67 1.38
CA THR A 102 -13.96 -9.44 0.12
C THR A 102 -15.21 -10.29 -0.06
N ALA A 103 -15.68 -10.96 1.00
CA ALA A 103 -16.91 -11.76 0.96
C ALA A 103 -18.17 -10.92 0.69
N LEU A 104 -18.16 -9.63 1.05
CA LEU A 104 -19.23 -8.67 0.78
C LEU A 104 -19.09 -7.94 -0.57
N GLY A 105 -18.13 -8.37 -1.40
CA GLY A 105 -17.91 -7.85 -2.75
C GLY A 105 -17.05 -6.58 -2.83
N PHE A 106 -16.30 -6.24 -1.77
CA PHE A 106 -15.28 -5.21 -1.88
C PHE A 106 -14.06 -5.72 -2.65
N ILE A 107 -13.48 -4.85 -3.47
CA ILE A 107 -12.25 -5.11 -4.23
C ILE A 107 -11.04 -4.72 -3.36
N ASP A 108 -10.07 -5.63 -3.23
CA ASP A 108 -8.77 -5.31 -2.62
C ASP A 108 -7.95 -4.45 -3.62
N GLN A 109 -7.76 -3.19 -3.29
CA GLN A 109 -6.94 -2.24 -4.06
C GLN A 109 -5.58 -1.99 -3.40
N THR A 110 -5.17 -2.86 -2.47
CA THR A 110 -3.89 -2.70 -1.79
C THR A 110 -2.73 -2.87 -2.77
N GLU A 111 -2.02 -1.78 -3.03
CA GLU A 111 -0.81 -1.78 -3.86
C GLU A 111 0.35 -2.41 -3.09
N THR A 112 0.57 -3.71 -3.26
CA THR A 112 1.61 -4.46 -2.53
C THR A 112 3.01 -4.32 -3.13
N GLU A 113 3.10 -3.91 -4.39
CA GLU A 113 4.35 -3.71 -5.11
C GLU A 113 4.52 -2.24 -5.50
N LYS A 114 5.75 -1.73 -5.36
CA LYS A 114 6.07 -0.38 -5.83
C LYS A 114 5.89 -0.34 -7.36
N PRO A 115 5.16 0.65 -7.91
CA PRO A 115 5.13 0.88 -9.34
C PRO A 115 6.56 1.04 -9.86
N CYS A 116 6.97 0.16 -10.77
CA CYS A 116 8.27 0.23 -11.44
C CYS A 116 8.15 1.24 -12.58
N THR A 117 9.02 2.25 -12.61
CA THR A 117 9.05 3.19 -13.73
C THR A 117 9.49 2.50 -15.02
N GLU A 118 9.17 3.07 -16.17
CA GLU A 118 9.63 2.54 -17.45
C GLU A 118 11.16 2.51 -17.55
N GLU A 119 11.80 3.50 -16.94
CA GLU A 119 13.25 3.60 -16.86
C GLU A 119 13.85 2.55 -15.92
N GLU A 120 13.28 2.34 -14.72
CA GLU A 120 13.67 1.27 -13.81
C GLU A 120 13.48 -0.11 -14.46
N ARG A 121 12.39 -0.30 -15.23
CA ARG A 121 12.10 -1.53 -15.96
C ARG A 121 13.11 -1.79 -17.07
N LYS A 122 13.42 -0.77 -17.88
CA LYS A 122 14.49 -0.83 -18.90
C LYS A 122 15.81 -1.18 -18.25
N ALA A 123 16.16 -0.52 -17.15
CA ALA A 123 17.42 -0.76 -16.46
C ALA A 123 17.53 -2.18 -15.93
N ARG A 124 16.46 -2.71 -15.33
CA ARG A 124 16.39 -4.11 -14.88
C ARG A 124 16.52 -5.10 -16.04
N ASN A 125 15.84 -4.85 -17.16
CA ASN A 125 15.89 -5.73 -18.32
C ASN A 125 17.29 -5.72 -18.98
N MET A 126 17.95 -4.55 -19.03
CA MET A 126 19.31 -4.42 -19.57
C MET A 126 20.34 -5.07 -18.64
N ALA A 127 20.22 -4.88 -17.33
CA ALA A 127 21.06 -5.56 -16.35
C ALA A 127 20.91 -7.09 -16.40
N ALA A 128 19.68 -7.60 -16.61
CA ALA A 128 19.44 -9.04 -16.77
C ALA A 128 19.99 -9.62 -18.09
N ALA A 129 20.15 -8.77 -19.12
CA ALA A 129 20.74 -9.14 -20.40
C ALA A 129 22.27 -8.95 -20.44
N ALA A 130 22.88 -8.42 -19.38
CA ALA A 130 24.31 -8.20 -19.31
C ALA A 130 25.06 -9.55 -19.29
N PRO A 131 26.20 -9.64 -19.99
CA PRO A 131 26.96 -10.89 -20.10
C PRO A 131 27.56 -11.34 -18.76
N ASP A 132 27.80 -10.41 -17.83
CA ASP A 132 28.28 -10.69 -16.49
C ASP A 132 27.84 -9.60 -15.48
N LEU A 133 28.11 -9.87 -14.20
CA LEU A 133 27.75 -9.01 -13.08
C LEU A 133 28.44 -7.64 -13.13
N TYR A 134 29.64 -7.54 -13.69
CA TYR A 134 30.38 -6.28 -13.76
C TYR A 134 29.73 -5.34 -14.76
N GLU A 135 29.38 -5.85 -15.94
CA GLU A 135 28.66 -5.09 -16.96
C GLU A 135 27.23 -4.72 -16.51
N ALA A 136 26.55 -5.61 -15.77
CA ALA A 136 25.27 -5.29 -15.15
C ALA A 136 25.38 -4.11 -14.15
N LEU A 137 26.41 -4.13 -13.29
CA LEU A 137 26.64 -3.10 -12.28
C LEU A 137 27.01 -1.75 -12.90
N LYS A 138 27.81 -1.73 -13.98
CA LYS A 138 28.12 -0.49 -14.71
C LYS A 138 26.86 0.17 -15.23
N PHE A 139 25.99 -0.61 -15.86
CA PHE A 139 24.74 -0.12 -16.40
C PHE A 139 23.85 0.49 -15.31
N VAL A 140 23.71 -0.20 -14.17
CA VAL A 140 22.91 0.30 -13.05
C VAL A 140 23.52 1.59 -12.47
N LYS A 141 24.86 1.70 -12.41
CA LYS A 141 25.54 2.94 -12.01
C LYS A 141 25.23 4.09 -12.97
N GLU A 142 25.35 3.89 -14.28
CA GLU A 142 25.05 4.90 -15.29
C GLU A 142 23.60 5.38 -15.19
N PHE A 143 22.65 4.47 -14.92
CA PHE A 143 21.26 4.84 -14.67
C PHE A 143 21.11 5.73 -13.44
N TYR A 144 21.71 5.36 -12.30
CA TYR A 144 21.66 6.18 -11.08
C TYR A 144 22.24 7.58 -11.29
N GLU A 145 23.30 7.72 -12.09
CA GLU A 145 23.92 9.01 -12.42
C GLU A 145 23.00 9.94 -13.24
N THR A 146 21.91 9.44 -13.81
CA THR A 146 20.88 10.27 -14.46
C THR A 146 19.87 10.87 -13.49
N VAL A 147 19.85 10.42 -12.22
CA VAL A 147 18.93 10.90 -11.18
C VAL A 147 19.55 12.13 -10.49
N PRO A 148 18.85 13.28 -10.41
CA PRO A 148 19.33 14.45 -9.66
C PRO A 148 19.54 14.12 -8.17
N ASP A 149 20.58 14.71 -7.57
CA ASP A 149 20.91 14.58 -6.13
C ASP A 149 21.10 13.14 -5.63
N ILE A 150 21.59 12.23 -6.49
CA ILE A 150 21.75 10.80 -6.15
C ILE A 150 22.87 10.50 -5.13
N GLU A 151 23.75 11.46 -4.84
CA GLU A 151 24.82 11.27 -3.86
C GLU A 151 24.26 10.99 -2.46
N GLY A 152 24.72 9.90 -1.85
CA GLY A 152 24.22 9.44 -0.55
C GLY A 152 23.01 8.51 -0.60
N ASP A 153 22.46 8.20 -1.79
CA ASP A 153 21.45 7.15 -1.93
C ASP A 153 22.04 5.77 -1.55
N PRO A 154 21.41 5.03 -0.61
CA PRO A 154 21.92 3.73 -0.16
C PRO A 154 22.03 2.66 -1.27
N GLY A 155 21.22 2.77 -2.33
CA GLY A 155 21.29 1.89 -3.49
C GLY A 155 22.49 2.22 -4.37
N TYR A 156 22.66 3.50 -4.69
CA TYR A 156 23.79 3.99 -5.49
C TYR A 156 25.16 3.69 -4.84
N GLU A 157 25.30 3.92 -3.54
CA GLU A 157 26.55 3.65 -2.82
C GLU A 157 26.89 2.15 -2.77
N LYS A 158 25.88 1.27 -2.70
CA LYS A 158 26.08 -0.18 -2.80
C LYS A 158 26.60 -0.59 -4.19
N VAL A 159 26.07 0.02 -5.25
CA VAL A 159 26.50 -0.25 -6.63
C VAL A 159 27.94 0.22 -6.86
N LYS A 160 28.29 1.43 -6.39
CA LYS A 160 29.69 1.93 -6.44
C LYS A 160 30.66 1.03 -5.70
N ALA A 161 30.32 0.60 -4.49
CA ALA A 161 31.15 -0.30 -3.70
C ALA A 161 31.33 -1.68 -4.37
N ALA A 162 30.27 -2.20 -5.00
CA ALA A 162 30.33 -3.46 -5.73
C ALA A 162 31.23 -3.39 -6.97
N LEU A 163 31.17 -2.28 -7.72
CA LEU A 163 32.05 -2.03 -8.88
C LEU A 163 33.51 -1.91 -8.47
N ALA A 164 33.82 -1.11 -7.45
CA ALA A 164 35.19 -0.96 -6.95
C ALA A 164 35.80 -2.31 -6.50
N LYS A 165 34.97 -3.17 -5.90
CA LYS A 165 35.38 -4.53 -5.50
C LYS A 165 35.61 -5.48 -6.68
N ALA A 166 34.88 -5.30 -7.78
CA ALA A 166 35.06 -6.08 -8.99
C ALA A 166 36.33 -5.67 -9.76
N GLU A 167 36.68 -4.38 -9.74
CA GLU A 167 37.89 -3.84 -10.39
C GLU A 167 39.19 -4.23 -9.66
N GLY A 168 39.16 -4.34 -8.33
CA GLY A 168 40.31 -4.77 -7.52
C GLY A 168 40.63 -6.27 -7.56
N ARG A 169 39.95 -7.05 -8.42
CA ARG A 169 40.15 -8.51 -8.60
C ARG A 169 40.77 -8.88 -9.96
N GLY A 170 41.11 -7.89 -10.78
CA GLY A 170 41.78 -8.06 -12.08
C GLY A 170 43.30 -8.14 -11.98
#